data_AF-A0A0R0A4X6-F1
#
_entry.id   AF-A0A0R0A4X6-F1
#
_cell.length_a   1.000
_cell.length_b   1.000
_cell.length_c   1.000
_cell.angle_alpha   90.00
_cell.angle_beta   90.00
_cell.angle_gamma   90.00
#
_symmetry.space_group_name_H-M   'P 1'
#
loop_
_entity.id
_entity.type
_entity.pdbx_description
1 polymer ?
#
loop_
_entity_poly.entity_id
_entity_poly.type
_entity_poly.pdbx_seq_one_letter_code
_entity_poly.pdbx_strand_id
1 'polypeptide(L)'
;MKTHAWMMGAWLALAAIPTMAATPRCDLPEELGMREIDELLSRRAVDLVRRAADPMDRLTGLVAPSAPFDLGGGDVGRPLGKGTRGARELVRLMHADSYRYLGWGYMNTPRDGCARYEINVEFTDSSTQTLSLMTFQFEAGVIVEAKGWQRSFQSGPLQISR
;
A
#
# COMPACT_ATOMS: atom_id res chain seq x y z
N MET A 1 -42.67 -62.78 23.70
CA MET A 1 -41.49 -62.19 24.37
C MET A 1 -40.84 -61.22 23.40
N LYS A 2 -40.86 -59.92 23.72
CA LYS A 2 -40.40 -58.81 22.87
C LYS A 2 -38.93 -58.51 23.18
N THR A 3 -38.05 -58.53 22.17
CA THR A 3 -36.68 -58.03 22.26
C THR A 3 -36.62 -56.66 21.59
N HIS A 4 -36.44 -55.60 22.38
CA HIS A 4 -36.19 -54.25 21.88
C HIS A 4 -34.68 -54.07 21.65
N ALA A 5 -34.28 -53.85 20.40
CA ALA A 5 -32.93 -53.45 20.04
C ALA A 5 -32.77 -51.93 20.26
N TRP A 6 -31.76 -51.54 21.04
CA TRP A 6 -31.36 -50.16 21.26
C TRP A 6 -30.29 -49.77 20.23
N MET A 7 -30.59 -48.77 19.41
CA MET A 7 -29.64 -48.12 18.51
C MET A 7 -29.08 -46.88 19.24
N MET A 8 -27.83 -46.94 19.70
CA MET A 8 -27.10 -45.75 20.15
C MET A 8 -26.40 -45.12 18.93
N GLY A 9 -26.93 -44.01 18.43
CA GLY A 9 -26.28 -43.18 17.42
C GLY A 9 -25.27 -42.24 18.07
N ALA A 10 -23.99 -42.43 17.75
CA ALA A 10 -22.91 -41.52 18.16
C ALA A 10 -22.94 -40.26 17.27
N TRP A 11 -23.22 -39.10 17.87
CA TRP A 11 -23.11 -37.80 17.22
C TRP A 11 -21.66 -37.31 17.32
N LEU A 12 -20.95 -37.24 16.20
CA LEU A 12 -19.66 -36.53 16.09
C LEU A 12 -19.91 -35.02 15.99
N ALA A 13 -19.66 -34.29 17.07
CA ALA A 13 -19.58 -32.83 17.05
C ALA A 13 -18.25 -32.40 16.40
N LEU A 14 -18.31 -31.84 15.19
CA LEU A 14 -17.19 -31.12 14.57
C LEU A 14 -16.93 -29.84 15.37
N ALA A 15 -15.93 -29.86 16.25
CA ALA A 15 -15.44 -28.66 16.91
C ALA A 15 -14.73 -27.77 15.88
N ALA A 16 -15.35 -26.66 15.50
CA ALA A 16 -14.69 -25.61 14.74
C ALA A 16 -13.65 -24.94 15.65
N ILE A 17 -12.37 -25.20 15.41
CA ILE A 17 -11.28 -24.50 16.08
C ILE A 17 -11.26 -23.07 15.52
N PRO A 18 -11.46 -22.03 16.34
CA PRO A 18 -11.33 -20.66 15.85
C PRO A 18 -9.87 -20.42 15.49
N THR A 19 -9.60 -20.22 14.20
CA THR A 19 -8.30 -19.71 13.75
C THR A 19 -8.15 -18.30 14.31
N MET A 20 -7.34 -18.15 15.36
CA MET A 20 -6.95 -16.81 15.81
C MET A 20 -6.19 -16.15 14.66
N ALA A 21 -6.77 -15.08 14.10
CA ALA A 21 -6.04 -14.21 13.19
C ALA A 21 -4.83 -13.66 13.96
N ALA A 22 -3.62 -13.95 13.48
CA ALA A 22 -2.42 -13.36 14.04
C ALA A 22 -2.59 -11.83 14.02
N THR A 23 -2.33 -11.19 15.16
CA THR A 23 -2.27 -9.72 15.20
C THR A 23 -1.24 -9.26 14.17
N PRO A 24 -1.59 -8.32 13.28
CA PRO A 24 -0.64 -7.82 12.30
C PRO A 24 0.57 -7.27 13.07
N ARG A 25 1.73 -7.88 12.83
CA ARG A 25 2.98 -7.45 13.44
C ARG A 25 3.26 -6.03 12.93
N CYS A 26 3.45 -5.10 13.85
CA CYS A 26 3.84 -3.75 13.50
C CYS A 26 5.31 -3.75 13.06
N ASP A 27 5.54 -3.30 11.82
CA ASP A 27 6.88 -3.23 11.23
C ASP A 27 7.63 -1.93 11.58
N LEU A 28 6.99 -1.06 12.37
CA LEU A 28 7.54 0.20 12.84
C LEU A 28 7.69 0.20 14.38
N PRO A 29 8.68 0.93 14.93
CA PRO A 29 8.72 1.21 16.35
C PRO A 29 7.41 1.83 16.84
N GLU A 30 7.00 1.48 18.06
CA GLU A 30 5.72 1.89 18.65
C GLU A 30 5.60 3.42 18.78
N GLU A 31 6.70 4.10 19.10
CA GLU A 31 6.77 5.56 19.13
C GLU A 31 7.82 6.07 18.14
N LEU A 32 7.38 6.88 17.18
CA LEU A 32 8.22 7.61 16.24
C LEU A 32 7.77 9.07 16.16
N GLY A 33 8.69 9.96 15.80
CA GLY A 33 8.30 11.33 15.43
C GLY A 33 7.56 11.34 14.10
N MET A 34 6.56 12.22 13.95
CA MET A 34 5.78 12.33 12.69
C MET A 34 6.68 12.50 11.44
N ARG A 35 7.75 13.30 11.53
CA ARG A 35 8.77 13.43 10.47
C ARG A 35 9.41 12.09 10.10
N GLU A 36 9.77 11.28 11.09
CA GLU A 36 10.43 9.99 10.86
C GLU A 36 9.46 9.00 10.22
N ILE A 37 8.20 9.00 10.65
CA ILE A 37 7.13 8.19 10.04
C ILE A 37 6.95 8.57 8.57
N ASP A 38 6.78 9.87 8.29
CA ASP A 38 6.59 10.37 6.92
C ASP A 38 7.77 10.00 6.01
N GLU A 39 8.99 10.21 6.47
CA GLU A 39 10.21 9.86 5.74
C GLU A 39 10.32 8.34 5.49
N LEU A 40 10.07 7.51 6.52
CA LEU A 40 10.16 6.05 6.41
C LEU A 40 9.10 5.50 5.45
N LEU A 41 7.85 5.94 5.59
CA LEU A 41 6.75 5.46 4.78
C LEU A 41 6.81 5.99 3.34
N SER A 42 7.28 7.22 3.13
CA SER A 42 7.58 7.75 1.79
C SER A 42 8.63 6.90 1.07
N ARG A 43 9.72 6.56 1.75
CA ARG A 43 10.74 5.63 1.19
C ARG A 43 10.16 4.24 0.92
N ARG A 44 9.27 3.75 1.79
CA ARG A 44 8.62 2.44 1.60
C ARG A 44 7.66 2.43 0.40
N ALA A 45 6.93 3.53 0.16
CA ALA A 45 6.10 3.69 -1.04
C ALA A 45 6.95 3.68 -2.33
N VAL A 46 8.09 4.37 -2.33
CA VAL A 46 9.05 4.34 -3.45
C VAL A 46 9.63 2.94 -3.64
N ASP A 47 10.00 2.25 -2.55
CA ASP A 47 10.54 0.90 -2.62
C ASP A 47 9.51 -0.11 -3.17
N LEU A 48 8.23 0.05 -2.86
CA LEU A 48 7.16 -0.71 -3.51
C LEU A 48 7.21 -0.52 -5.03
N VAL A 49 7.21 0.72 -5.52
CA VAL A 49 7.19 1.00 -6.96
C VAL A 49 8.42 0.42 -7.64
N ARG A 50 9.60 0.58 -7.04
CA ARG A 50 10.85 0.03 -7.56
C ARG A 50 10.80 -1.50 -7.67
N ARG A 51 10.40 -2.20 -6.62
CA ARG A 51 10.35 -3.68 -6.60
C ARG A 51 9.23 -4.23 -7.48
N ALA A 52 8.10 -3.55 -7.55
CA ALA A 52 6.97 -3.99 -8.36
C ALA A 52 7.29 -3.92 -9.88
N ALA A 53 8.29 -3.12 -10.28
CA ALA A 53 8.81 -3.09 -11.64
C ALA A 53 9.50 -4.41 -12.07
N ASP A 54 10.08 -5.16 -11.13
CA ASP A 54 10.67 -6.48 -11.39
C ASP A 54 9.67 -7.60 -11.06
N PRO A 55 9.19 -8.38 -12.05
CA PRO A 55 8.29 -9.52 -11.84
C PRO A 55 8.74 -10.55 -10.81
N MET A 56 10.05 -10.69 -10.60
CA MET A 56 10.66 -11.68 -9.69
C MET A 56 10.83 -11.16 -8.27
N ASP A 57 10.81 -9.85 -8.07
CA ASP A 57 10.98 -9.25 -6.75
C ASP A 57 9.78 -9.51 -5.85
N ARG A 58 10.08 -9.80 -4.59
CA ARG A 58 9.07 -10.10 -3.57
C ARG A 58 8.52 -8.81 -2.97
N LEU A 59 7.19 -8.70 -3.00
CA LEU A 59 6.41 -7.62 -2.38
C LEU A 59 5.75 -8.05 -1.06
N THR A 60 6.04 -9.26 -0.59
CA THR A 60 5.52 -9.79 0.68
C THR A 60 5.94 -8.88 1.84
N GLY A 61 4.98 -8.50 2.68
CA GLY A 61 5.20 -7.59 3.81
C GLY A 61 5.20 -6.10 3.44
N LEU A 62 5.25 -5.73 2.16
CA LEU A 62 5.10 -4.34 1.73
C LEU A 62 3.63 -3.97 1.44
N VAL A 63 2.84 -4.94 0.99
CA VAL A 63 1.45 -4.73 0.54
C VAL A 63 0.53 -5.76 1.19
N ALA A 64 -0.58 -5.30 1.75
CA ALA A 64 -1.62 -6.18 2.25
C ALA A 64 -2.28 -6.94 1.08
N PRO A 65 -2.59 -8.24 1.21
CA PRO A 65 -3.14 -9.04 0.09
C PRO A 65 -4.43 -8.46 -0.53
N SER A 66 -5.24 -7.77 0.27
CA SER A 66 -6.51 -7.15 -0.13
C SER A 66 -6.38 -5.67 -0.54
N ALA A 67 -5.19 -5.07 -0.45
CA ALA A 67 -5.00 -3.65 -0.68
C ALA A 67 -5.43 -3.25 -2.10
N PRO A 68 -6.43 -2.37 -2.29
CA PRO A 68 -6.83 -1.93 -3.61
C PRO A 68 -5.83 -0.94 -4.20
N PHE A 69 -5.67 -1.02 -5.52
CA PHE A 69 -4.87 -0.08 -6.33
C PHE A 69 -5.77 0.59 -7.36
N ASP A 70 -5.67 1.91 -7.50
CA ASP A 70 -6.38 2.71 -8.49
C ASP A 70 -5.46 3.78 -9.08
N LEU A 71 -5.55 4.00 -10.41
CA LEU A 71 -4.85 5.08 -11.09
C LEU A 71 -5.72 5.67 -12.20
N GLY A 72 -6.35 6.79 -11.90
CA GLY A 72 -7.24 7.48 -12.83
C GLY A 72 -6.55 8.56 -13.68
N GLY A 73 -7.35 9.21 -14.52
CA GLY A 73 -6.98 10.37 -15.32
C GLY A 73 -8.23 11.06 -15.88
N GLY A 74 -8.15 12.37 -16.14
CA GLY A 74 -9.29 13.17 -16.62
C GLY A 74 -10.39 13.29 -15.57
N ASP A 75 -11.53 12.61 -15.77
CA ASP A 75 -12.66 12.46 -14.82
C ASP A 75 -12.91 10.99 -14.40
N VAL A 76 -12.00 10.08 -14.74
CA VAL A 76 -12.22 8.63 -14.61
C VAL A 76 -11.20 7.98 -13.70
N GLY A 77 -11.66 7.38 -12.60
CA GLY A 77 -10.87 6.44 -11.78
C GLY A 77 -10.75 5.08 -12.47
N ARG A 78 -9.66 4.36 -12.22
CA ARG A 78 -9.41 3.06 -12.86
C ARG A 78 -8.87 2.06 -11.84
N PRO A 79 -9.72 1.12 -11.37
CA PRO A 79 -9.26 0.04 -10.52
C PRO A 79 -8.23 -0.85 -11.23
N LEU A 80 -7.12 -1.12 -10.58
CA LEU A 80 -5.99 -1.92 -11.10
C LEU A 80 -5.88 -3.31 -10.46
N GLY A 81 -6.79 -3.62 -9.54
CA GLY A 81 -6.81 -4.87 -8.80
C GLY A 81 -6.36 -4.70 -7.36
N LYS A 82 -5.90 -5.80 -6.75
CA LYS A 82 -5.55 -5.87 -5.33
C LYS A 82 -4.17 -6.47 -5.11
N GLY A 83 -3.59 -6.14 -3.96
CA GLY A 83 -2.34 -6.71 -3.46
C GLY A 83 -1.18 -6.55 -4.44
N THR A 84 -0.33 -7.57 -4.51
CA THR A 84 0.88 -7.55 -5.36
C THR A 84 0.56 -7.41 -6.84
N ARG A 85 -0.54 -8.00 -7.33
CA ARG A 85 -0.98 -7.85 -8.72
C ARG A 85 -1.36 -6.41 -9.03
N GLY A 86 -2.13 -5.76 -8.14
CA GLY A 86 -2.50 -4.36 -8.28
C GLY A 86 -1.29 -3.43 -8.28
N ALA A 87 -0.32 -3.67 -7.38
CA ALA A 87 0.92 -2.91 -7.34
C ALA A 87 1.73 -3.02 -8.64
N ARG A 88 1.83 -4.22 -9.23
CA ARG A 88 2.54 -4.42 -10.50
C ARG A 88 1.84 -3.72 -11.66
N GLU A 89 0.51 -3.80 -11.71
CA GLU A 89 -0.26 -3.11 -12.76
C GLU A 89 -0.15 -1.58 -12.62
N LEU A 90 -0.13 -1.06 -11.39
CA LEU A 90 0.13 0.36 -11.11
C LEU A 90 1.48 0.79 -11.73
N VAL A 91 2.56 0.09 -11.41
CA VAL A 91 3.89 0.43 -11.94
C VAL A 91 3.96 0.30 -13.46
N ARG A 92 3.33 -0.73 -14.02
CA ARG A 92 3.24 -0.93 -15.46
C ARG A 92 2.56 0.24 -16.17
N LEU A 93 1.58 0.90 -15.55
CA LEU A 93 0.88 2.04 -16.13
C LEU A 93 1.60 3.37 -15.91
N MET A 94 2.28 3.54 -14.77
CA MET A 94 2.96 4.81 -14.46
C MET A 94 4.18 5.07 -15.34
N HIS A 95 4.91 4.03 -15.74
CA HIS A 95 6.19 4.15 -16.48
C HIS A 95 7.18 5.15 -15.85
N ALA A 96 7.09 5.36 -14.54
CA ALA A 96 7.83 6.42 -13.88
C ALA A 96 9.32 6.08 -13.77
N ASP A 97 10.16 7.08 -14.05
CA ASP A 97 11.61 7.05 -13.93
C ASP A 97 12.14 7.84 -12.73
N SER A 98 11.32 8.72 -12.18
CA SER A 98 11.69 9.61 -11.08
C SER A 98 10.53 9.81 -10.12
N TYR A 99 10.86 10.21 -8.89
CA TYR A 99 9.88 10.43 -7.84
C TYR A 99 10.22 11.66 -7.01
N ARG A 100 9.20 12.22 -6.36
CA ARG A 100 9.31 13.30 -5.38
C ARG A 100 8.28 13.12 -4.29
N TYR A 101 8.67 13.31 -3.04
CA TYR A 101 7.73 13.49 -1.92
C TYR A 101 8.17 14.71 -1.12
N LEU A 102 7.22 15.33 -0.43
CA LEU A 102 7.47 16.51 0.39
C LEU A 102 7.49 16.07 1.85
N GLY A 103 8.60 16.35 2.54
CA GLY A 103 8.74 15.98 3.95
C GLY A 103 8.09 16.99 4.89
N TRP A 104 7.51 16.50 5.98
CA TRP A 104 6.99 17.33 7.07
C TRP A 104 8.08 17.68 8.10
N GLY A 105 9.18 18.30 7.64
CA GLY A 105 10.40 18.53 8.43
C GLY A 105 10.23 19.33 9.74
N TYR A 106 9.08 19.94 9.96
CA TYR A 106 8.74 20.75 11.13
C TYR A 106 7.81 20.03 12.14
N MET A 107 7.31 18.83 11.85
CA MET A 107 6.39 18.08 12.72
C MET A 107 7.13 16.95 13.44
N ASN A 108 7.50 17.16 14.70
CA ASN A 108 8.19 16.16 15.53
C ASN A 108 7.33 15.67 16.70
N THR A 109 6.01 15.73 16.60
CA THR A 109 5.13 15.18 17.63
C THR A 109 5.23 13.65 17.64
N PRO A 110 5.36 13.02 18.81
CA PRO A 110 5.30 11.56 18.92
C PRO A 110 3.97 11.02 18.37
N ARG A 111 4.04 9.91 17.67
CA ARG A 111 2.90 9.21 17.09
C ARG A 111 3.09 7.70 17.20
N ASP A 112 1.98 7.00 17.24
CA ASP A 112 1.92 5.54 17.19
C ASP A 112 2.38 5.04 15.83
N GLY A 113 3.55 4.42 15.73
CA GLY A 113 4.08 3.91 14.47
C GLY A 113 3.18 2.87 13.77
N CYS A 114 2.26 2.26 14.50
CA CYS A 114 1.36 1.23 14.00
C CYS A 114 0.01 1.77 13.50
N ALA A 115 -0.26 3.05 13.75
CA ALA A 115 -1.46 3.71 13.30
C ALA A 115 -1.55 3.80 11.76
N ARG A 116 -2.68 4.34 11.30
CA ARG A 116 -2.91 4.59 9.88
C ARG A 116 -2.27 5.91 9.45
N TYR A 117 -1.53 5.86 8.34
CA TYR A 117 -0.85 7.02 7.77
C TYR A 117 -1.16 7.18 6.29
N GLU A 118 -1.32 8.43 5.89
CA GLU A 118 -1.43 8.82 4.49
C GLU A 118 -0.12 9.44 4.03
N ILE A 119 0.40 8.96 2.90
CA ILE A 119 1.66 9.40 2.32
C ILE A 119 1.45 9.74 0.86
N ASN A 120 1.90 10.93 0.47
CA ASN A 120 1.78 11.41 -0.90
C ASN A 120 3.14 11.39 -1.60
N VAL A 121 3.21 10.71 -2.73
CA VAL A 121 4.41 10.62 -3.58
C VAL A 121 4.02 10.92 -5.01
N GLU A 122 4.79 11.78 -5.64
CA GLU A 122 4.69 12.05 -7.06
C GLU A 122 5.66 11.15 -7.82
N PHE A 123 5.19 10.50 -8.87
CA PHE A 123 6.00 9.71 -9.78
C PHE A 123 5.93 10.30 -11.18
N THR A 124 7.07 10.44 -11.84
CA THR A 124 7.19 11.12 -13.13
C THR A 124 7.71 10.17 -14.19
N ASP A 125 7.01 10.09 -15.31
CA ASP A 125 7.55 9.61 -16.59
C ASP A 125 8.05 10.84 -17.36
N SER A 126 9.37 11.02 -17.38
CA SER A 126 10.01 12.15 -18.04
C SER A 126 9.95 12.07 -19.56
N SER A 127 9.79 10.86 -20.12
CA SER A 127 9.74 10.65 -21.56
C SER A 127 8.43 11.14 -22.18
N THR A 128 7.32 11.04 -21.43
CA THR A 128 6.00 11.51 -21.87
C THR A 128 5.51 12.76 -21.12
N GLN A 129 6.30 13.28 -20.18
CA GLN A 129 5.93 14.38 -19.29
C GLN A 129 4.61 14.10 -18.55
N THR A 130 4.48 12.88 -18.02
CA THR A 130 3.32 12.44 -17.24
C THR A 130 3.67 12.41 -15.76
N LEU A 131 2.82 13.01 -14.94
CA LEU A 131 2.90 13.00 -13.48
C LEU A 131 1.79 12.12 -12.92
N SER A 132 2.16 11.13 -12.09
CA SER A 132 1.25 10.31 -11.30
C SER A 132 1.31 10.79 -9.85
N LEU A 133 0.26 11.47 -9.40
CA LEU A 133 0.10 11.91 -8.01
C LEU A 133 -0.50 10.76 -7.21
N MET A 134 0.31 10.08 -6.39
CA MET A 134 -0.09 8.89 -5.64
C MET A 134 -0.26 9.18 -4.15
N THR A 135 -1.36 8.69 -3.60
CA THR A 135 -1.64 8.62 -2.16
C THR A 135 -1.60 7.16 -1.72
N PHE A 136 -0.73 6.86 -0.77
CA PHE A 136 -0.61 5.54 -0.14
C PHE A 136 -1.15 5.61 1.28
N GLN A 137 -2.01 4.66 1.61
CA GLN A 137 -2.47 4.42 2.97
C GLN A 137 -1.67 3.28 3.56
N PHE A 138 -1.02 3.54 4.68
CA PHE A 138 -0.28 2.56 5.46
C PHE A 138 -1.03 2.24 6.75
N GLU A 139 -0.92 0.99 7.19
CA GLU A 139 -1.33 0.55 8.53
C GLU A 139 -0.27 -0.43 9.01
N ALA A 140 0.24 -0.25 10.23
CA ALA A 140 1.34 -1.07 10.76
C ALA A 140 2.59 -1.12 9.85
N GLY A 141 2.81 -0.07 9.04
CA GLY A 141 3.89 0.02 8.06
C GLY A 141 3.63 -0.73 6.74
N VAL A 142 2.48 -1.37 6.55
CA VAL A 142 2.11 -2.10 5.33
C VAL A 142 1.13 -1.27 4.50
N ILE A 143 1.28 -1.29 3.17
CA ILE A 143 0.34 -0.59 2.29
C ILE A 143 -0.99 -1.33 2.27
N VAL A 144 -2.04 -0.65 2.71
CA VAL A 144 -3.42 -1.16 2.74
C VAL A 144 -4.27 -0.58 1.61
N GLU A 145 -3.83 0.49 0.95
CA GLU A 145 -4.49 1.07 -0.22
C GLU A 145 -3.52 2.03 -0.95
N ALA A 146 -3.62 2.09 -2.28
CA ALA A 146 -2.95 3.09 -3.09
C ALA A 146 -3.88 3.64 -4.17
N LYS A 147 -3.99 4.96 -4.26
CA LYS A 147 -4.81 5.65 -5.26
C LYS A 147 -4.03 6.79 -5.86
N GLY A 148 -4.25 7.08 -7.14
CA GLY A 148 -3.65 8.26 -7.72
C GLY A 148 -4.33 8.77 -8.98
N TRP A 149 -3.81 9.88 -9.45
CA TRP A 149 -4.28 10.56 -10.65
C TRP A 149 -3.11 10.89 -11.57
N GLN A 150 -3.27 10.58 -12.85
CA GLN A 150 -2.32 10.99 -13.88
C GLN A 150 -2.74 12.31 -14.52
N ARG A 151 -1.74 13.13 -14.81
CA ARG A 151 -1.87 14.33 -15.63
C ARG A 151 -0.58 14.59 -16.40
N SER A 152 -0.67 15.28 -17.53
CA SER A 152 0.51 15.85 -18.17
C SER A 152 1.04 17.02 -17.34
N PHE A 153 2.35 17.29 -17.43
CA PHE A 153 2.95 18.48 -16.86
C PHE A 153 3.90 19.14 -17.87
N GLN A 154 4.23 20.40 -17.60
CA GLN A 154 5.27 21.14 -18.31
C GLN A 154 6.18 21.77 -17.26
N SER A 155 7.48 21.79 -17.52
CA SER A 155 8.47 22.38 -16.61
C SER A 155 9.63 22.96 -17.41
N GLY A 156 10.30 23.97 -16.84
CA GLY A 156 11.43 24.64 -17.46
C GLY A 156 12.10 25.61 -16.47
N PRO A 157 13.32 26.07 -16.78
CA PRO A 157 14.03 27.01 -15.92
C PRO A 157 13.36 28.39 -15.93
N LEU A 158 13.39 29.07 -14.79
CA LEU A 158 13.09 30.50 -14.73
C LEU A 158 14.32 31.28 -15.23
N GLN A 159 14.15 32.09 -16.26
CA GLN A 159 15.18 32.99 -16.76
C GLN A 159 15.24 34.23 -15.87
N ILE A 160 16.05 34.18 -14.81
CA ILE A 160 16.27 35.32 -13.91
C ILE A 160 17.58 36.00 -14.31
N SER A 161 17.49 37.17 -14.96
CA SER A 161 18.65 38.06 -15.13
C SER A 161 19.02 38.67 -13.78
N ARG A 162 20.26 38.48 -13.33
CA ARG A 162 20.81 39.16 -12.14
C ARG A 162 21.09 40.63 -12.43
#